data_AF-A0A3D1H6G3-F1
#
_entry.id   AF-A0A3D1H6G3-F1
#
_cell.length_a   1.000
_cell.length_b   1.000
_cell.length_c   1.000
_cell.angle_alpha   90.00
_cell.angle_beta   90.00
_cell.angle_gamma   90.00
#
_symmetry.space_group_name_H-M   'P 1'
#
loop_
_entity.id
_entity.type
_entity.pdbx_description
1 polymer ?
#
loop_
_entity_poly.entity_id
_entity_poly.type
_entity_poly.pdbx_seq_one_letter_code
_entity_poly.pdbx_strand_id
1 'polypeptide(L)'
;MNNLITKFIILLIAVIFISSVSHAQYGNEWINPGQTYYKTKVGSNGIYKLTYTTLLDAGLPITSINPKNIQLFRNGEEQHIFLAGEDDNSFDTSDYIEFYGQYNDGRNEKDMYLKPEDQPHQYVSLYSDTSNYYLTWSSTTGKRI
;
A
#
# COMPACT_ATOMS: atom_id res chain seq x y z
N MET A 1 -23.54 22.66 -45.47
CA MET A 1 -22.41 22.04 -44.72
C MET A 1 -22.89 20.68 -44.25
N ASN A 2 -22.26 19.60 -44.71
CA ASN A 2 -22.87 18.27 -44.84
C ASN A 2 -23.20 17.61 -43.49
N ASN A 3 -24.43 17.10 -43.35
CA ASN A 3 -24.89 16.28 -42.21
C ASN A 3 -23.95 15.09 -41.92
N LEU A 4 -23.19 14.64 -42.91
CA LEU A 4 -22.16 13.61 -42.77
C LEU A 4 -20.96 14.07 -41.93
N ILE A 5 -20.50 15.31 -42.12
CA ILE A 5 -19.35 15.88 -41.40
C ILE A 5 -19.73 16.11 -39.93
N THR A 6 -20.95 16.59 -39.67
CA THR A 6 -21.44 16.79 -38.30
C THR A 6 -21.56 15.46 -37.54
N LYS A 7 -22.08 14.40 -38.17
CA LYS A 7 -22.16 13.06 -37.57
C LYS A 7 -20.76 12.47 -37.30
N PHE A 8 -19.81 12.70 -38.20
CA PHE A 8 -18.43 12.27 -38.02
C PHE A 8 -17.74 12.98 -36.84
N ILE A 9 -17.94 14.30 -36.69
CA ILE A 9 -17.46 15.07 -35.53
C ILE A 9 -18.06 14.56 -34.22
N ILE A 10 -19.37 14.28 -34.18
CA ILE A 10 -20.03 13.75 -32.98
C ILE A 10 -19.48 12.37 -32.61
N LEU A 11 -19.25 11.51 -33.60
CA LEU A 11 -18.64 10.20 -33.38
C LEU A 11 -17.20 10.30 -32.86
N LEU A 12 -16.40 11.22 -33.41
CA LEU A 12 -15.03 11.47 -32.97
C LEU A 12 -14.99 11.94 -31.50
N ILE A 13 -15.87 12.86 -31.13
CA ILE A 13 -16.00 13.34 -29.75
C ILE A 13 -16.43 12.18 -28.83
N ALA A 14 -17.40 11.36 -29.24
CA ALA A 14 -17.84 10.22 -28.44
C ALA A 14 -16.71 9.20 -28.18
N VAL A 15 -15.85 8.92 -29.16
CA VAL A 15 -14.71 8.00 -28.99
C VAL A 15 -13.67 8.56 -28.01
N ILE A 16 -13.39 9.87 -28.04
CA ILE A 16 -12.47 10.54 -27.11
C ILE A 16 -13.00 10.52 -25.67
N PHE A 17 -14.30 10.63 -25.48
CA PHE A 17 -14.92 10.51 -24.16
C PHE A 17 -14.88 9.08 -23.60
N ILE A 18 -15.01 8.05 -24.45
CA ILE A 18 -14.96 6.63 -24.01
C ILE A 18 -13.55 6.24 -23.55
N SER A 19 -12.48 6.74 -24.19
CA SER A 19 -11.09 6.47 -23.76
C SER A 19 -10.73 7.07 -22.40
N SER A 20 -11.53 8.01 -21.88
CA SER A 20 -11.30 8.61 -20.55
C SER A 20 -11.90 7.78 -19.40
N VAL A 21 -12.69 6.73 -19.72
CA VAL A 21 -13.38 5.89 -18.73
C VAL A 21 -12.67 4.55 -18.51
N SER A 22 -11.65 4.22 -19.31
CA SER A 22 -10.89 2.98 -19.14
C SER A 22 -9.92 3.08 -17.97
N HIS A 23 -10.36 2.65 -16.78
CA HIS A 23 -9.48 2.37 -15.65
C HIS A 23 -8.94 0.95 -15.78
N ALA A 24 -7.81 0.79 -16.45
CA ALA A 24 -6.99 -0.42 -16.32
C ALA A 24 -6.01 -0.19 -15.17
N GLN A 25 -6.52 -0.07 -13.94
CA GLN A 25 -5.67 0.02 -12.75
C GLN A 25 -5.68 -1.34 -12.07
N TYR A 26 -4.60 -2.08 -12.35
CA TYR A 26 -4.20 -3.27 -11.64
C TYR A 26 -3.66 -2.82 -10.28
N GLY A 27 -3.97 -3.56 -9.21
CA GLY A 27 -3.72 -3.33 -7.76
C GLY A 27 -2.29 -2.97 -7.29
N ASN A 28 -1.55 -2.23 -8.10
CA ASN A 28 -0.18 -1.77 -7.98
C ASN A 28 -0.13 -0.23 -7.83
N GLU A 29 -1.27 0.44 -7.65
CA GLU A 29 -1.38 1.90 -7.56
C GLU A 29 -0.60 2.47 -6.36
N TRP A 30 -0.37 1.63 -5.35
CA TRP A 30 0.44 1.93 -4.16
C TRP A 30 1.95 1.79 -4.39
N ILE A 31 2.38 1.20 -5.52
CA ILE A 31 3.78 0.94 -5.83
C ILE A 31 4.33 2.11 -6.65
N ASN A 32 5.34 2.79 -6.10
CA ASN A 32 6.15 3.76 -6.81
C ASN A 32 7.51 3.12 -7.17
N PRO A 33 7.84 2.93 -8.45
CA PRO A 33 9.10 2.33 -8.88
C PRO A 33 10.37 3.06 -8.42
N GLY A 34 10.26 4.35 -8.07
CA GLY A 34 11.37 5.15 -7.54
C GLY A 34 11.59 5.00 -6.03
N GLN A 35 10.71 4.29 -5.31
CA GLN A 35 10.81 4.08 -3.88
C GLN A 35 11.41 2.71 -3.56
N THR A 36 12.09 2.64 -2.41
CA THR A 36 12.57 1.37 -1.85
C THR A 36 11.57 0.86 -0.82
N TYR A 37 11.21 -0.42 -0.91
CA TYR A 37 10.26 -1.05 0.00
C TYR A 37 10.94 -2.15 0.82
N TYR A 38 10.84 -2.03 2.14
CA TYR A 38 11.37 -2.99 3.09
C TYR A 38 10.26 -3.89 3.61
N LYS A 39 10.39 -5.20 3.40
CA LYS A 39 9.36 -6.17 3.74
C LYS A 39 9.51 -6.64 5.19
N THR A 40 8.42 -6.61 5.94
CA THR A 40 8.30 -7.29 7.23
C THR A 40 7.14 -8.28 7.22
N LYS A 41 7.29 -9.38 7.95
CA LYS A 41 6.33 -10.49 7.99
C LYS A 41 5.61 -10.52 9.34
N VAL A 42 4.30 -10.69 9.30
CA VAL A 42 3.45 -10.75 10.50
C VAL A 42 2.62 -12.03 10.48
N GLY A 43 2.86 -12.92 11.45
CA GLY A 43 2.14 -14.20 11.57
C GLY A 43 0.97 -14.21 12.54
N SER A 44 0.78 -13.13 13.33
CA SER A 44 -0.27 -13.07 14.35
C SER A 44 -0.78 -11.65 14.53
N ASN A 45 -1.99 -11.50 15.07
CA ASN A 45 -2.51 -10.18 15.43
C ASN A 45 -1.76 -9.63 16.65
N GLY A 46 -1.37 -8.36 16.61
CA GLY A 46 -0.70 -7.72 17.74
C GLY A 46 -0.07 -6.37 17.40
N ILE A 47 0.49 -5.71 18.42
CA ILE A 47 1.31 -4.51 18.23
C ILE A 47 2.75 -4.95 17.97
N TYR A 48 3.30 -4.47 16.86
CA TYR A 48 4.67 -4.73 16.44
C TYR A 48 5.50 -3.46 16.56
N LYS A 49 6.76 -3.61 16.97
CA LYS A 49 7.72 -2.52 17.16
C LYS A 49 8.91 -2.70 16.24
N LEU A 50 9.24 -1.66 15.48
CA LEU A 50 10.46 -1.55 14.68
C LEU A 50 11.34 -0.48 15.32
N THR A 51 12.43 -0.92 15.97
CA THR A 51 13.39 -0.03 16.62
C THR A 51 14.35 0.58 15.61
N TYR A 52 15.00 1.70 15.96
CA TYR A 52 16.14 2.24 15.23
C TYR A 52 17.13 1.17 14.76
N THR A 53 17.57 0.31 15.69
CA THR A 53 18.53 -0.77 15.41
C THR A 53 18.00 -1.77 14.39
N THR A 54 16.73 -2.18 14.51
CA THR A 54 16.09 -3.11 13.57
C THR A 54 16.06 -2.54 12.17
N LEU A 55 15.78 -1.24 12.02
CA LEU A 55 15.72 -0.56 10.73
C LEU A 55 17.12 -0.38 10.13
N LEU A 56 18.09 -0.01 10.96
CA LEU A 56 19.48 0.14 10.54
C LEU A 56 20.09 -1.20 10.08
N ASP A 57 19.87 -2.29 10.84
CA ASP A 57 20.34 -3.63 10.51
C ASP A 57 19.70 -4.18 9.23
N ALA A 58 18.45 -3.78 8.95
CA ALA A 58 17.77 -4.07 7.69
C ALA A 58 18.30 -3.25 6.50
N GLY A 59 19.21 -2.30 6.74
CA GLY A 59 19.82 -1.45 5.71
C GLY A 59 18.95 -0.26 5.30
N LEU A 60 18.01 0.19 6.14
CA LEU A 60 17.32 1.46 5.90
C LEU A 60 18.28 2.62 6.17
N PRO A 61 18.33 3.65 5.29
CA PRO A 61 19.10 4.86 5.53
C PRO A 61 18.34 5.81 6.49
N ILE A 62 17.96 5.29 7.67
CA ILE A 62 17.00 5.92 8.59
C ILE A 62 17.43 7.30 9.09
N THR A 63 18.75 7.54 9.18
CA THR A 63 19.34 8.83 9.57
C THR A 63 19.19 9.94 8.53
N SER A 64 18.81 9.60 7.30
CA SER A 64 18.61 10.55 6.19
C SER A 64 17.15 10.79 5.86
N ILE A 65 16.23 10.11 6.55
CA ILE A 65 14.80 10.10 6.28
C ILE A 65 14.12 10.98 7.32
N ASN A 66 13.24 11.90 6.88
CA ASN A 66 12.31 12.55 7.80
C ASN A 66 11.30 11.50 8.31
N PRO A 67 11.22 11.23 9.62
CA PRO A 67 10.32 10.23 10.18
C PRO A 67 8.86 10.43 9.80
N LYS A 68 8.40 11.69 9.66
CA LYS A 68 7.02 12.03 9.28
C LYS A 68 6.61 11.48 7.92
N ASN A 69 7.58 11.21 7.05
CA ASN A 69 7.34 10.71 5.71
C ASN A 69 7.32 9.17 5.62
N ILE A 70 7.56 8.48 6.73
CA ILE A 70 7.53 7.02 6.78
C ILE A 70 6.09 6.53 6.62
N GLN A 71 5.92 5.54 5.74
CA GLN A 71 4.66 4.92 5.38
C GLN A 71 4.78 3.40 5.47
N LEU A 72 3.69 2.74 5.87
CA LEU A 72 3.60 1.30 5.97
C LEU A 72 2.41 0.81 5.16
N PHE A 73 2.64 -0.12 4.23
CA PHE A 73 1.59 -0.66 3.36
C PHE A 73 1.33 -2.14 3.64
N ARG A 74 0.05 -2.53 3.61
CA ARG A 74 -0.39 -3.94 3.58
C ARG A 74 -1.46 -4.06 2.49
N ASN A 75 -1.30 -5.03 1.59
CA ASN A 75 -2.26 -5.29 0.50
C ASN A 75 -2.63 -4.04 -0.31
N GLY A 76 -1.66 -3.14 -0.51
CA GLY A 76 -1.85 -1.88 -1.22
C GLY A 76 -2.51 -0.74 -0.44
N GLU A 77 -2.88 -0.97 0.82
CA GLU A 77 -3.44 0.06 1.68
C GLU A 77 -2.41 0.54 2.69
N GLU A 78 -2.27 1.86 2.81
CA GLU A 78 -1.45 2.48 3.85
C GLU A 78 -2.10 2.29 5.23
N GLN A 79 -1.31 1.78 6.16
CA GLN A 79 -1.66 1.45 7.54
C GLN A 79 -1.27 2.59 8.47
N HIS A 80 -2.05 2.78 9.55
CA HIS A 80 -1.69 3.75 10.58
C HIS A 80 -0.51 3.23 11.40
N ILE A 81 0.46 4.11 11.65
CA ILE A 81 1.62 3.82 12.50
C ILE A 81 1.73 4.86 13.60
N PHE A 82 2.27 4.46 14.74
CA PHE A 82 2.77 5.36 15.76
C PHE A 82 4.27 5.53 15.56
N LEU A 83 4.76 6.77 15.71
CA LEU A 83 6.17 7.07 15.59
C LEU A 83 6.60 7.85 16.83
N ALA A 84 7.45 7.24 17.65
CA ALA A 84 8.04 7.91 18.80
C ALA A 84 9.20 8.79 18.33
N GLY A 85 9.19 10.08 18.69
CA GLY A 85 10.29 11.01 18.42
C GLY A 85 10.20 11.83 17.13
N GLU A 86 9.10 11.77 16.36
CA GLU A 86 9.05 12.46 15.04
C GLU A 86 9.03 14.01 15.07
N ASP A 87 8.94 14.64 16.25
CA ASP A 87 8.73 16.08 16.40
C ASP A 87 9.90 16.92 15.86
N ASP A 88 11.13 16.43 16.00
CA ASP A 88 12.35 17.11 15.57
C ASP A 88 12.74 16.83 14.11
N ASN A 89 11.99 15.96 13.42
CA ASN A 89 12.23 15.49 12.06
C ASN A 89 13.53 14.68 11.88
N SER A 90 14.12 14.18 12.96
CA SER A 90 15.22 13.21 12.97
C SER A 90 14.69 11.85 13.44
N PHE A 91 15.29 10.77 12.96
CA PHE A 91 15.02 9.44 13.52
C PHE A 91 16.23 9.04 14.37
N ASP A 92 16.11 9.24 15.67
CA ASP A 92 17.17 9.08 16.64
C ASP A 92 17.21 7.66 17.23
N THR A 93 18.26 7.37 18.00
CA THR A 93 18.50 6.02 18.55
C THR A 93 17.42 5.54 19.53
N SER A 94 16.66 6.46 20.13
CA SER A 94 15.51 6.16 21.02
C SER A 94 14.21 5.91 20.26
N ASP A 95 14.17 6.21 18.97
CA ASP A 95 12.95 6.28 18.20
C ASP A 95 12.55 4.90 17.67
N TYR A 96 11.25 4.75 17.47
CA TYR A 96 10.67 3.50 17.01
C TYR A 96 9.34 3.73 16.30
N ILE A 97 9.00 2.77 15.45
CA ILE A 97 7.70 2.68 14.80
C ILE A 97 6.91 1.57 15.47
N GLU A 98 5.66 1.86 15.82
CA GLU A 98 4.68 0.86 16.25
C GLU A 98 3.52 0.78 15.26
N PHE A 99 3.03 -0.43 15.01
CA PHE A 99 1.86 -0.64 14.16
C PHE A 99 1.07 -1.87 14.61
N TYR A 100 -0.22 -1.88 14.31
CA TYR A 100 -1.06 -3.06 14.51
C TYR A 100 -0.89 -4.01 13.32
N GLY A 101 -0.18 -5.11 13.57
CA GLY A 101 0.00 -6.19 12.63
C GLY A 101 -1.18 -7.15 12.68
N GLN A 102 -1.61 -7.62 11.52
CA GLN A 102 -2.64 -8.65 11.37
C GLN A 102 -2.08 -9.83 10.59
N TYR A 103 -2.48 -11.05 10.95
CA TYR A 103 -2.16 -12.24 10.15
C TYR A 103 -2.81 -12.17 8.75
N ASN A 104 -2.47 -13.10 7.87
CA ASN A 104 -3.02 -13.16 6.53
C ASN A 104 -4.35 -13.93 6.50
N ASP A 105 -5.44 -13.18 6.34
CA ASP A 105 -6.78 -13.71 6.17
C ASP A 105 -7.06 -14.04 4.68
N GLY A 106 -8.14 -14.75 4.41
CA GLY A 106 -8.50 -15.16 3.05
C GLY A 106 -9.24 -14.09 2.26
N ARG A 107 -9.44 -12.87 2.78
CA ARG A 107 -10.38 -11.90 2.17
C ARG A 107 -9.96 -11.46 0.77
N ASN A 108 -8.66 -11.40 0.51
CA ASN A 108 -8.11 -11.01 -0.80
C ASN A 108 -8.13 -12.13 -1.84
N GLU A 109 -8.58 -13.34 -1.48
CA GLU A 109 -8.60 -14.49 -2.37
C GLU A 109 -9.95 -14.66 -3.08
N LYS A 110 -10.92 -13.79 -2.78
CA LYS A 110 -12.28 -13.81 -3.33
C LYS A 110 -12.28 -13.86 -4.86
N ASP A 111 -11.37 -13.13 -5.49
CA ASP A 111 -11.24 -13.03 -6.95
C ASP A 111 -10.54 -14.24 -7.57
N MET A 112 -10.04 -15.17 -6.76
CA MET A 112 -9.44 -16.43 -7.21
C MET A 112 -10.50 -17.53 -7.44
N TYR A 113 -11.76 -17.27 -7.08
CA TYR A 113 -12.88 -18.18 -7.29
C TYR A 113 -13.72 -17.75 -8.50
N LEU A 114 -14.31 -18.73 -9.20
CA LEU A 114 -15.23 -18.45 -10.32
C LEU A 114 -16.44 -17.65 -9.86
N LYS A 115 -16.97 -17.99 -8.69
CA LYS A 115 -17.94 -17.19 -7.97
C LYS A 115 -17.39 -16.90 -6.58
N PRO A 116 -17.44 -15.66 -6.12
CA PRO A 116 -16.99 -15.34 -4.78
C PRO A 116 -17.63 -16.15 -3.64
N GLU A 117 -18.86 -16.61 -3.84
CA GLU A 117 -19.59 -17.42 -2.87
C GLU A 117 -19.03 -18.85 -2.75
N ASP A 118 -18.20 -19.28 -3.72
CA ASP A 118 -17.55 -20.58 -3.69
C ASP A 118 -16.34 -20.60 -2.73
N GLN A 119 -15.96 -19.46 -2.15
CA GLN A 119 -14.89 -19.38 -1.15
C GLN A 119 -15.32 -20.07 0.17
N PRO A 120 -14.65 -21.15 0.62
CA PRO A 120 -15.09 -21.90 1.80
C PRO A 120 -15.07 -21.08 3.10
N HIS A 121 -14.09 -20.19 3.25
CA HIS A 121 -13.97 -19.27 4.38
C HIS A 121 -13.01 -18.11 4.09
N GLN A 122 -13.08 -17.07 4.91
CA GLN A 122 -12.15 -15.94 4.90
C GLN A 122 -11.24 -15.86 6.14
N TYR A 123 -11.34 -16.82 7.06
CA TYR A 123 -10.65 -16.76 8.35
C TYR A 123 -9.13 -16.93 8.26
N VAL A 124 -8.63 -17.59 7.22
CA VAL A 124 -7.20 -17.74 6.94
C VAL A 124 -7.03 -17.84 5.43
N SER A 125 -5.90 -17.35 4.92
CA SER A 125 -5.53 -17.54 3.53
C SER A 125 -5.21 -19.01 3.23
N LEU A 126 -5.50 -19.44 2.00
CA LEU A 126 -5.16 -20.79 1.51
C LEU A 126 -3.66 -21.00 1.29
N TYR A 127 -2.89 -19.91 1.19
CA TYR A 127 -1.47 -19.96 0.81
C TYR A 127 -0.52 -19.77 1.99
N SER A 128 -0.85 -18.87 2.91
CA SER A 128 -0.02 -18.58 4.08
C SER A 128 -0.80 -17.84 5.13
N ASP A 129 -0.57 -18.14 6.41
CA ASP A 129 -1.04 -17.37 7.56
C ASP A 129 -0.26 -16.06 7.78
N THR A 130 0.86 -15.88 7.07
CA THR A 130 1.79 -14.78 7.29
C THR A 130 1.52 -13.65 6.31
N SER A 131 1.19 -12.47 6.83
CA SER A 131 0.99 -11.27 6.01
C SER A 131 2.32 -10.55 5.76
N ASN A 132 2.38 -9.83 4.65
CA ASN A 132 3.53 -9.01 4.29
C ASN A 132 3.15 -7.53 4.42
N TYR A 133 3.96 -6.81 5.16
CA TYR A 133 3.91 -5.36 5.25
C TYR A 133 5.15 -4.77 4.57
N TYR A 134 5.00 -3.60 3.98
CA TYR A 134 6.05 -2.93 3.22
C TYR A 134 6.26 -1.52 3.79
N LEU A 135 7.43 -1.30 4.38
CA LEU A 135 7.85 -0.02 4.91
C LEU A 135 8.56 0.78 3.82
N THR A 136 8.21 2.05 3.67
CA THR A 136 8.82 2.99 2.71
C THR A 136 8.77 4.41 3.25
N TRP A 137 9.34 5.36 2.52
CA TRP A 137 9.21 6.79 2.80
C TRP A 137 8.97 7.57 1.51
N SER A 138 8.19 8.63 1.58
CA SER A 138 7.85 9.47 0.43
C SER A 138 8.15 10.96 0.68
N SER A 139 7.65 11.83 -0.18
CA SER A 139 7.65 13.28 0.05
C SER A 139 6.42 13.74 0.84
N THR A 140 5.47 12.85 1.13
CA THR A 140 4.23 13.15 1.85
C THR A 140 4.26 12.56 3.25
N THR A 141 3.57 13.23 4.18
CA THR A 141 3.38 12.70 5.53
C THR A 141 2.62 11.39 5.49
N GLY A 142 3.13 10.37 6.17
CA GLY A 142 2.46 9.08 6.29
C GLY A 142 1.29 9.09 7.28
N LYS A 143 0.46 8.06 7.25
CA LYS A 143 -0.66 7.91 8.19
C LYS A 143 -0.18 7.72 9.63
N ARG A 144 -0.86 8.37 10.58
CA ARG A 144 -0.56 8.35 12.02
C ARG A 144 -1.78 7.99 12.83
N ILE A 145 -1.60 7.35 13.99
CA ILE A 145 -2.67 7.08 14.96
C ILE A 145 -3.08 8.34 15.74
#